data_AF-A0A963VXH8-F1
#
_entry.id   AF-A0A963VXH8-F1
#
_cell.length_a   1.000
_cell.length_b   1.000
_cell.length_c   1.000
_cell.angle_alpha   90.00
_cell.angle_beta   90.00
_cell.angle_gamma   90.00
#
_symmetry.space_group_name_H-M   'P 1'
#
loop_
_entity.id
_entity.type
_entity.pdbx_description
1 polymer ?
#
loop_
_entity_poly.entity_id
_entity_poly.type
_entity_poly.pdbx_seq_one_letter_code
_entity_poly.pdbx_strand_id
1 'polypeptide(L)'
;IYDAAAGALPGGNGLALDWRLLLGHRHALPWGLAGGLGPQNVADAIRYTGAPLVDASSGLESAPGVKDAGKIRAFCEAALAARKAAA
;
A
#
# COMPACT_ATOMS: atom_id res chain seq x y z
N ILE A 1 1.44 9.40 7.31
CA ILE A 1 1.15 8.42 6.24
C ILE A 1 1.11 9.19 4.93
N TYR A 2 1.80 8.71 3.89
CA TYR A 2 1.67 9.25 2.54
C TYR A 2 0.55 8.48 1.84
N ASP A 3 -0.40 9.20 1.27
CA ASP A 3 -1.57 8.61 0.62
C ASP A 3 -1.62 9.06 -0.84
N ALA A 4 -1.98 8.13 -1.73
CA ALA A 4 -2.25 8.46 -3.12
C ALA A 4 -3.50 9.34 -3.20
N ALA A 5 -3.40 10.46 -3.92
CA ALA A 5 -4.54 11.35 -4.07
C ALA A 5 -5.75 10.58 -4.61
N ALA A 6 -6.84 10.69 -3.88
CA ALA A 6 -8.15 10.37 -4.38
C ALA A 6 -8.38 11.21 -5.65
N GLY A 7 -8.65 10.57 -6.79
CA GLY A 7 -9.43 11.21 -7.87
C GLY A 7 -10.76 11.80 -7.37
N ALA A 8 -11.73 12.04 -8.27
CA ALA A 8 -12.94 12.83 -7.99
C ALA A 8 -13.89 12.34 -6.85
N LEU A 9 -13.63 11.20 -6.20
CA LEU A 9 -14.38 10.66 -5.05
C LEU A 9 -13.46 10.53 -3.84
N PRO A 10 -13.91 10.80 -2.59
CA PRO A 10 -13.09 10.62 -1.39
C PRO A 10 -12.63 9.16 -1.22
N GLY A 11 -11.32 8.96 -0.99
CA GLY A 11 -10.66 7.64 -0.91
C GLY A 11 -9.82 7.29 -2.15
N GLY A 12 -8.86 6.37 -2.01
CA GLY A 12 -7.94 5.97 -3.10
C GLY A 12 -8.67 5.32 -4.27
N ASN A 13 -8.76 6.04 -5.40
CA ASN A 13 -9.49 5.67 -6.62
C ASN A 13 -8.77 4.63 -7.50
N GLY A 14 -8.00 3.72 -6.89
CA GLY A 14 -7.24 2.68 -7.61
C GLY A 14 -6.01 3.20 -8.39
N LEU A 15 -5.76 4.51 -8.39
CA LEU A 15 -4.50 5.09 -8.87
C LEU A 15 -3.48 5.04 -7.72
N ALA A 16 -2.41 4.26 -7.91
CA ALA A 16 -1.32 4.21 -6.95
C ALA A 16 -0.56 5.54 -6.98
N LEU A 17 -0.14 6.02 -5.80
CA LEU A 17 0.88 7.07 -5.69
C LEU A 17 2.09 6.60 -6.50
N ASP A 18 2.73 7.49 -7.27
CA ASP A 18 4.02 7.16 -7.85
C ASP A 18 5.05 7.07 -6.71
N TRP A 19 5.19 5.88 -6.15
CA TRP A 19 6.05 5.59 -5.00
C TRP A 19 7.51 5.93 -5.24
N ARG A 20 7.91 6.03 -6.51
CA ARG A 20 9.28 6.42 -6.89
C ARG A 20 9.63 7.81 -6.41
N LEU A 21 8.64 8.67 -6.13
CA LEU A 21 8.87 9.98 -5.52
C LEU A 21 9.46 9.91 -4.10
N LEU A 22 9.30 8.77 -3.41
CA LEU A 22 9.82 8.55 -2.07
C LEU A 22 11.19 7.86 -2.09
N LEU A 23 11.71 7.48 -3.26
CA LEU A 23 13.02 6.82 -3.38
C LEU A 23 14.12 7.73 -2.81
N GLY A 24 14.90 7.18 -1.88
CA GLY A 24 16.03 7.89 -1.26
C GLY A 24 15.63 9.00 -0.28
N HIS A 25 14.34 9.22 -0.05
CA HIS A 25 13.89 10.19 0.95
C HIS A 25 14.19 9.68 2.37
N ARG A 26 14.85 10.50 3.18
CA ARG A 26 15.13 10.18 4.59
C ARG A 26 14.01 10.74 5.47
N HIS A 27 13.16 9.84 5.95
CA HIS A 27 12.07 10.19 6.85
C HIS A 27 12.60 10.40 8.29
N ALA A 28 12.35 11.58 8.86
CA ALA A 28 12.74 11.90 10.24
C ALA A 28 11.77 11.36 11.31
N LEU A 29 10.56 10.97 10.90
CA LEU A 29 9.49 10.48 11.77
C LEU A 29 8.96 9.13 11.27
N PRO A 30 8.33 8.31 12.15
CA PRO A 30 7.61 7.11 11.73
C PRO A 30 6.61 7.45 10.62
N TRP A 31 6.60 6.63 9.57
CA TRP A 31 5.82 6.88 8.38
C TRP A 31 5.22 5.59 7.82
N GLY A 32 4.34 5.73 6.84
CA GLY A 32 3.72 4.61 6.14
C GLY A 32 3.11 5.05 4.84
N LEU A 33 2.74 4.08 4.02
CA LEU A 33 2.19 4.27 2.68
C LEU A 33 0.74 3.76 2.63
N ALA A 34 -0.14 4.56 2.05
CA ALA A 34 -1.54 4.23 1.79
C ALA A 34 -1.94 4.61 0.36
N GLY A 35 -3.17 4.28 -0.03
CA GLY A 35 -3.77 4.72 -1.28
C GLY A 35 -3.55 3.76 -2.44
N GLY A 36 -4.64 3.11 -2.88
CA GLY A 36 -4.60 2.20 -4.03
C GLY A 36 -3.80 0.92 -3.83
N LEU A 37 -3.43 0.58 -2.58
CA LEU A 37 -2.71 -0.65 -2.27
C LEU A 37 -3.64 -1.88 -2.27
N GLY A 38 -3.12 -2.98 -2.78
CA GLY A 38 -3.77 -4.28 -2.84
C GLY A 38 -2.75 -5.42 -2.98
N PRO A 39 -3.22 -6.68 -2.97
CA PRO A 39 -2.35 -7.86 -3.01
C PRO A 39 -1.36 -7.86 -4.18
N GLN A 40 -1.78 -7.31 -5.32
CA GLN A 40 -1.03 -7.27 -6.56
C GLN A 40 0.14 -6.29 -6.57
N ASN A 41 0.17 -5.29 -5.67
CA ASN A 41 1.12 -4.18 -5.78
C ASN A 41 1.84 -3.81 -4.46
N VAL A 42 1.37 -4.30 -3.30
CA VAL A 42 1.97 -3.98 -1.99
C VAL A 42 3.43 -4.40 -1.86
N ALA A 43 3.80 -5.55 -2.44
CA ALA A 43 5.16 -6.05 -2.36
C ALA A 43 6.15 -5.10 -3.08
N ASP A 44 5.75 -4.59 -4.24
CA ASP A 44 6.58 -3.65 -5.00
C ASP A 44 6.62 -2.28 -4.30
N ALA A 45 5.51 -1.83 -3.74
CA ALA A 45 5.44 -0.62 -2.93
C ALA A 45 6.47 -0.64 -1.79
N ILE A 46 6.53 -1.76 -1.06
CA ILE A 46 7.50 -1.96 0.02
C ILE A 46 8.93 -2.01 -0.53
N ARG A 47 9.19 -2.76 -1.60
CA ARG A 47 10.54 -2.90 -2.17
C ARG A 47 11.11 -1.57 -2.66
N TYR A 48 10.30 -0.77 -3.35
CA TYR A 48 10.76 0.51 -3.87
C TYR A 48 10.93 1.55 -2.77
N THR A 49 10.05 1.59 -1.78
CA THR A 49 10.07 2.70 -0.81
C THR A 49 10.73 2.39 0.51
N GLY A 50 10.89 1.10 0.86
CA GLY A 50 11.27 0.68 2.20
C GLY A 50 10.22 1.00 3.26
N ALA A 51 8.95 1.20 2.87
CA ALA A 51 7.88 1.59 3.78
C ALA A 51 7.78 0.65 4.99
N PRO A 52 7.89 1.18 6.23
CA PRO A 52 7.81 0.35 7.43
C PRO A 52 6.36 0.05 7.83
N LEU A 53 5.39 0.74 7.22
CA LEU A 53 3.95 0.56 7.42
C LEU A 53 3.25 0.71 6.07
N VAL A 54 2.29 -0.17 5.79
CA VAL A 54 1.40 -0.10 4.64
C VAL A 54 -0.06 -0.18 5.10
N ASP A 55 -0.93 0.61 4.49
CA ASP A 55 -2.37 0.64 4.76
C ASP A 55 -3.17 0.49 3.46
N ALA A 56 -4.23 -0.32 3.50
CA ALA A 56 -5.05 -0.62 2.34
C ALA A 56 -6.52 -0.76 2.74
N SER A 57 -7.41 -0.16 1.95
CA SER A 57 -8.86 -0.27 2.18
C SER A 57 -9.59 -0.84 0.97
N SER A 58 -9.81 -0.05 -0.10
CA SER A 58 -10.59 -0.45 -1.27
C SER A 58 -9.96 -1.62 -2.05
N GLY A 59 -8.63 -1.73 -2.07
CA GLY A 59 -7.93 -2.86 -2.69
C GLY A 59 -8.16 -4.21 -1.97
N LEU A 60 -8.73 -4.18 -0.76
CA LEU A 60 -9.07 -5.36 0.04
C LEU A 60 -10.58 -5.67 0.06
N GLU A 61 -11.34 -5.01 -0.81
CA GLU A 61 -12.80 -5.13 -0.88
C GLU A 61 -13.24 -5.96 -2.09
N SER A 62 -14.33 -6.72 -1.96
CA SER A 62 -15.03 -7.37 -3.09
C SER A 62 -16.04 -6.42 -3.74
N ALA A 63 -16.63 -5.54 -2.93
CA ALA A 63 -17.50 -4.44 -3.33
C ALA A 63 -17.31 -3.27 -2.33
N PRO A 64 -17.68 -2.01 -2.66
CA PRO A 64 -17.47 -0.87 -1.76
C PRO A 64 -17.98 -1.12 -0.33
N GLY A 65 -17.06 -1.06 0.65
CA GLY A 65 -17.35 -1.31 2.06
C GLY A 65 -17.44 -2.79 2.48
N VAL A 66 -17.33 -3.74 1.54
CA VAL A 66 -17.38 -5.19 1.80
C VAL A 66 -15.99 -5.78 1.68
N LYS A 67 -15.36 -6.11 2.82
CA LYS A 67 -14.02 -6.70 2.86
C LYS A 67 -14.01 -8.14 2.34
N ASP A 68 -12.95 -8.48 1.61
CA ASP A 68 -12.68 -9.82 1.10
C ASP A 68 -11.54 -10.47 1.89
N ALA A 69 -11.83 -11.56 2.61
CA ALA A 69 -10.85 -12.25 3.43
C ALA A 69 -9.69 -12.86 2.62
N GLY A 70 -9.95 -13.30 1.39
CA GLY A 70 -8.95 -13.81 0.48
C GLY A 70 -7.96 -12.73 0.04
N LYS A 71 -8.48 -11.53 -0.30
CA LYS A 71 -7.64 -10.37 -0.61
C LYS A 71 -6.84 -9.90 0.60
N ILE A 72 -7.45 -9.83 1.79
CA ILE A 72 -6.72 -9.46 3.02
C ILE A 72 -5.56 -10.43 3.27
N ARG A 73 -5.82 -11.74 3.17
CA ARG A 73 -4.78 -12.76 3.34
C ARG A 73 -3.65 -12.59 2.34
N ALA A 74 -3.98 -12.49 1.05
CA ALA A 74 -2.99 -12.34 -0.01
C ALA A 74 -2.15 -11.06 0.14
N PHE A 75 -2.78 -9.96 0.59
CA PHE A 75 -2.09 -8.70 0.90
C PHE A 75 -1.05 -8.87 2.02
N CYS A 76 -1.46 -9.48 3.14
CA CYS A 76 -0.55 -9.72 4.26
C CYS A 76 0.61 -10.65 3.88
N GLU A 77 0.32 -11.72 3.15
CA GLU A 77 1.35 -12.66 2.66
C GLU A 77 2.37 -11.95 1.76
N ALA A 78 1.90 -11.16 0.79
CA ALA A 78 2.76 -10.38 -0.11
C ALA A 78 3.61 -9.35 0.64
N ALA A 79 3.02 -8.62 1.60
CA ALA A 79 3.71 -7.60 2.38
C ALA A 79 4.79 -8.20 3.29
N LEU A 80 4.49 -9.30 3.98
CA LEU A 80 5.44 -9.99 4.85
C LEU A 80 6.59 -10.62 4.06
N ALA A 81 6.30 -11.22 2.89
CA ALA A 81 7.33 -11.78 2.03
C ALA A 81 8.30 -10.69 1.53
N ALA A 82 7.78 -9.53 1.11
CA ALA A 82 8.62 -8.41 0.68
C ALA A 82 9.54 -7.89 1.79
N ARG A 83 9.03 -7.81 3.03
CA ARG A 83 9.82 -7.33 4.17
C ARG A 83 10.92 -8.30 4.60
N LYS A 84 10.68 -9.61 4.53
CA LYS A 84 11.72 -10.62 4.80
C LYS A 84 12.87 -10.56 3.80
N ALA A 85 12.59 -10.25 2.53
CA ALA A 85 13.62 -10.15 1.51
C ALA A 85 14.47 -8.87 1.62
N ALA A 86 13.98 -7.86 2.35
CA ALA A 86 14.67 -6.58 2.57
C ALA A 86 15.44 -6.52 3.90
N ALA A 87 15.33 -7.57 4.74
CA ALA A 87 16.02 -7.72 6.01
C ALA A 87 17.26 -8.62 5.85
#